data_AF-A0A5E5QQ47-F1
#
_entry.id   AF-A0A5E5QQ47-F1
#
_cell.length_a   1.000
_cell.length_b   1.000
_cell.length_c   1.000
_cell.angle_alpha   90.00
_cell.angle_beta   90.00
_cell.angle_gamma   90.00
#
_symmetry.space_group_name_H-M   'P 1'
#
loop_
_entity.id
_entity.type
_entity.pdbx_description
1 polymer ?
#
loop_
_entity_poly.entity_id
_entity_poly.type
_entity_poly.pdbx_seq_one_letter_code
_entity_poly.pdbx_strand_id
1 'polypeptide(L)'
;KINHPLELYSKRVEAIKWFEKNHPEDFDFYGVNWDRYVSGNKYIRYLFRITGLSKMFKPNYLSYKGKIDSKKDTLEKYKFSICYENARDTPGYITEKIFDCFFAGCVPIYWGANNITDHIPKECFIDKRDFEDYKSLYAYLTDLSDDKYLEYIDAIENYLKSKEAYKFSAENFANTIVQVISDDIH
;
A
#
# COMPACT_ATOMS: atom_id res chain seq x y z
N LYS A 1 8.06 14.34 10.55
CA LYS A 1 8.15 13.48 9.34
C LYS A 1 9.41 12.65 9.51
N ILE A 2 9.30 11.34 9.36
CA ILE A 2 10.46 10.45 9.31
C ILE A 2 11.22 10.83 8.04
N ASN A 3 12.52 11.11 8.16
CA ASN A 3 13.39 11.50 7.04
C ASN A 3 14.43 10.40 6.89
N HIS A 4 14.03 9.27 6.30
CA HIS A 4 14.91 8.12 6.08
C HIS A 4 15.00 7.88 4.56
N PRO A 5 16.17 7.68 3.96
CA PRO A 5 16.31 7.61 2.49
C PRO A 5 15.54 6.43 1.84
N LEU A 6 15.20 5.42 2.62
CA LEU A 6 14.43 4.25 2.17
C LEU A 6 12.93 4.34 2.48
N GLU A 7 12.44 5.41 3.10
CA GLU A 7 11.01 5.53 3.41
C GLU A 7 10.17 5.70 2.14
N LEU A 8 8.99 5.08 2.12
CA LEU A 8 8.06 5.13 0.98
C LEU A 8 6.80 5.96 1.26
N TYR A 9 6.69 6.59 2.43
CA TYR A 9 5.57 7.48 2.73
C TYR A 9 5.59 8.71 1.83
N SER A 10 6.75 9.32 1.57
CA SER A 10 6.87 10.39 0.56
C SER A 10 6.42 9.91 -0.82
N LYS A 11 6.73 8.66 -1.19
CA LYS A 11 6.30 8.07 -2.46
C LYS A 11 4.79 7.89 -2.56
N ARG A 12 4.10 7.54 -1.47
CA ARG A 12 2.63 7.57 -1.41
C ARG A 12 2.08 8.98 -1.63
N VAL A 13 2.70 10.00 -1.00
CA VAL A 13 2.31 11.41 -1.19
C VAL A 13 2.56 11.88 -2.64
N GLU A 14 3.66 11.45 -3.25
CA GLU A 14 3.95 11.72 -4.67
C GLU A 14 2.88 11.12 -5.58
N ALA A 15 2.47 9.87 -5.34
CA ALA A 15 1.40 9.22 -6.08
C ALA A 15 0.09 10.01 -5.96
N ILE A 16 -0.36 10.27 -4.74
CA ILE A 16 -1.62 11.02 -4.48
C ILE A 16 -1.60 12.36 -5.22
N LYS A 17 -0.51 13.12 -5.13
CA LYS A 17 -0.39 14.43 -5.80
C LYS A 17 -0.41 14.31 -7.32
N TRP A 18 0.20 13.27 -7.87
CA TRP A 18 0.21 13.06 -9.31
C TRP A 18 -1.17 12.70 -9.82
N PHE A 19 -1.86 11.75 -9.18
CA PHE A 19 -3.22 11.35 -9.57
C PHE A 19 -4.23 12.48 -9.37
N GLU A 20 -4.22 13.15 -8.22
CA GLU A 20 -5.07 14.32 -7.96
C GLU A 20 -4.94 15.41 -9.03
N LYS A 21 -3.72 15.60 -9.57
CA LYS A 21 -3.46 16.63 -10.58
C LYS A 21 -3.89 16.20 -11.99
N ASN A 22 -3.71 14.93 -12.35
CA ASN A 22 -3.81 14.48 -13.74
C ASN A 22 -5.09 13.68 -14.02
N HIS A 23 -5.52 12.84 -13.08
CA HIS A 23 -6.65 11.90 -13.22
C HIS A 23 -7.42 11.73 -11.88
N PRO A 24 -7.98 12.81 -11.30
CA PRO A 24 -8.66 12.74 -10.00
C PRO A 24 -9.96 11.92 -10.01
N GLU A 25 -10.52 11.64 -11.17
CA GLU A 25 -11.70 10.80 -11.38
C GLU A 25 -11.41 9.29 -11.31
N ASP A 26 -10.16 8.89 -11.60
CA ASP A 26 -9.74 7.49 -11.66
C ASP A 26 -8.93 7.07 -10.42
N PHE A 27 -8.86 7.93 -9.42
CA PHE A 27 -8.10 7.70 -8.21
C PHE A 27 -8.84 8.19 -6.98
N ASP A 28 -9.05 7.27 -6.05
CA ASP A 28 -9.53 7.56 -4.71
C ASP A 28 -8.47 7.16 -3.69
N PHE A 29 -8.32 7.95 -2.64
CA PHE A 29 -7.53 7.55 -1.48
C PHE A 29 -8.27 7.75 -0.16
N TYR A 30 -7.88 6.90 0.78
CA TYR A 30 -8.46 6.82 2.10
C TYR A 30 -7.38 6.94 3.16
N GLY A 31 -7.76 7.45 4.32
CA GLY A 31 -6.85 7.53 5.45
C GLY A 31 -7.35 8.44 6.54
N VAL A 32 -6.60 8.49 7.64
CA VAL A 32 -6.96 9.29 8.81
C VAL A 32 -6.22 10.63 8.77
N ASN A 33 -6.93 11.73 9.03
CA ASN A 33 -6.38 13.08 9.17
C ASN A 33 -5.74 13.70 7.91
N TRP A 34 -6.02 13.18 6.70
CA TRP A 34 -5.59 13.84 5.45
C TRP A 34 -6.34 15.16 5.16
N ASP A 35 -7.43 15.34 5.89
CA ASP A 35 -8.34 16.47 5.85
C ASP A 35 -7.96 17.53 6.90
N ARG A 36 -6.76 17.44 7.48
CA ARG A 36 -6.26 18.37 8.50
C ARG A 36 -4.89 18.89 8.12
N TYR A 37 -4.68 20.18 8.30
CA TYR A 37 -3.34 20.74 8.20
C TYR A 37 -2.50 20.31 9.41
N VAL A 38 -1.40 19.58 9.14
CA VAL A 38 -0.41 19.21 10.16
C VAL A 38 0.91 19.92 9.86
N SER A 39 1.17 21.02 10.56
CA SER A 39 2.45 21.72 10.46
C SER A 39 3.58 20.84 11.00
N GLY A 40 4.75 20.87 10.34
CA GLY A 40 5.99 20.34 10.89
C GLY A 40 6.51 21.14 12.10
N ASN A 41 6.14 22.42 12.21
CA ASN A 41 6.58 23.33 13.26
C ASN A 41 5.76 23.16 14.56
N LYS A 42 6.43 22.91 15.69
CA LYS A 42 5.79 22.68 17.00
C LYS A 42 4.97 23.88 17.50
N TYR A 43 5.41 25.10 17.22
CA TYR A 43 4.73 26.33 17.65
C TYR A 43 3.43 26.54 16.88
N ILE A 44 3.46 26.28 15.57
CA ILE A 44 2.27 26.33 14.71
C ILE A 44 1.25 25.26 15.15
N ARG A 45 1.71 24.04 15.49
CA ARG A 45 0.82 23.00 16.04
C ARG A 45 0.17 23.42 17.36
N TYR A 46 0.93 24.01 18.28
CA TYR A 46 0.39 24.52 19.54
C TYR A 46 -0.66 25.61 19.29
N LEU A 47 -0.35 26.58 18.42
CA LEU A 47 -1.27 27.65 18.03
C LEU A 47 -2.57 27.09 17.44
N PHE A 48 -2.49 26.12 16.53
CA PHE A 48 -3.69 25.49 15.96
C PHE A 48 -4.48 24.67 16.96
N ARG A 49 -3.84 24.10 17.98
CA ARG A 49 -4.55 23.41 19.07
C ARG A 49 -5.38 24.38 19.91
N ILE A 50 -4.85 25.56 20.21
CA ILE A 50 -5.56 26.56 21.05
C ILE A 50 -6.55 27.41 20.26
N THR A 51 -6.31 27.65 18.96
CA THR A 51 -7.16 28.54 18.14
C THR A 51 -8.18 27.80 17.27
N GLY A 52 -7.97 26.51 16.98
CA GLY A 52 -8.81 25.76 16.02
C GLY A 52 -8.64 26.19 14.55
N LEU A 53 -7.69 27.09 14.23
CA LEU A 53 -7.48 27.63 12.88
C LEU A 53 -6.97 26.58 11.87
N SER A 54 -6.60 25.37 12.30
CA SER A 54 -6.19 24.29 11.38
C SER A 54 -7.26 23.94 10.35
N LYS A 55 -8.54 24.20 10.65
CA LYS A 55 -9.67 23.97 9.73
C LYS A 55 -9.64 24.89 8.51
N MET A 56 -9.07 26.09 8.62
CA MET A 56 -8.98 27.05 7.51
C MET A 56 -7.91 26.68 6.48
N PHE A 57 -6.93 25.86 6.88
CA PHE A 57 -5.83 25.41 6.03
C PHE A 57 -5.99 23.94 5.61
N LYS A 58 -7.20 23.39 5.73
CA LYS A 58 -7.54 22.02 5.37
C LYS A 58 -7.15 21.77 3.90
N PRO A 59 -6.30 20.77 3.62
CA PRO A 59 -6.07 20.34 2.25
C PRO A 59 -7.41 19.89 1.64
N ASN A 60 -7.68 20.33 0.41
CA ASN A 60 -8.84 19.86 -0.35
C ASN A 60 -8.33 18.98 -1.48
N TYR A 61 -8.50 17.67 -1.32
CA TYR A 61 -8.20 16.67 -2.35
C TYR A 61 -9.54 16.13 -2.86
N LEU A 62 -9.79 16.20 -4.15
CA LEU A 62 -10.98 15.66 -4.81
C LEU A 62 -11.04 14.12 -4.69
N SER A 63 -9.87 13.48 -4.76
CA SER A 63 -9.68 12.03 -4.60
C SER A 63 -9.81 11.54 -3.15
N TYR A 64 -9.85 12.43 -2.14
CA TYR A 64 -9.92 11.98 -0.74
C TYR A 64 -11.34 11.61 -0.31
N LYS A 65 -11.53 10.34 0.10
CA LYS A 65 -12.83 9.80 0.50
C LYS A 65 -13.00 9.58 2.01
N GLY A 66 -12.03 10.00 2.82
CA GLY A 66 -12.14 9.91 4.27
C GLY A 66 -11.45 8.69 4.89
N LYS A 67 -11.80 8.43 6.15
CA LYS A 67 -11.44 7.21 6.86
C LYS A 67 -12.40 6.09 6.45
N ILE A 68 -11.89 4.86 6.41
CA ILE A 68 -12.67 3.64 6.17
C ILE A 68 -12.87 2.85 7.45
N ASP A 69 -13.98 2.11 7.50
CA ASP A 69 -14.27 1.16 8.59
C ASP A 69 -13.69 -0.22 8.30
N SER A 70 -13.80 -0.70 7.04
CA SER A 70 -13.23 -1.96 6.58
C SER A 70 -12.27 -1.74 5.42
N LYS A 71 -11.02 -2.21 5.56
CA LYS A 71 -10.01 -2.17 4.51
C LYS A 71 -10.37 -3.10 3.35
N LYS A 72 -10.86 -4.30 3.66
CA LYS A 72 -11.27 -5.32 2.69
C LYS A 72 -12.40 -4.81 1.80
N ASP A 73 -13.52 -4.38 2.38
CA ASP A 73 -14.70 -3.89 1.65
C ASP A 73 -14.39 -2.66 0.79
N THR A 74 -13.36 -1.89 1.18
CA THR A 74 -12.90 -0.76 0.37
C THR A 74 -12.09 -1.26 -0.82
N LEU A 75 -11.12 -2.15 -0.60
CA LEU A 75 -10.27 -2.69 -1.65
C LEU A 75 -11.05 -3.49 -2.71
N GLU A 76 -12.11 -4.22 -2.32
CA GLU A 76 -12.99 -4.98 -3.23
C GLU A 76 -13.68 -4.12 -4.30
N LYS A 77 -13.70 -2.79 -4.13
CA LYS A 77 -14.29 -1.85 -5.08
C LYS A 77 -13.31 -1.40 -6.18
N TYR A 78 -12.04 -1.78 -6.09
CA TYR A 78 -10.98 -1.31 -6.99
C TYR A 78 -10.26 -2.46 -7.66
N LYS A 79 -9.97 -2.31 -8.96
CA LYS A 79 -9.11 -3.25 -9.69
C LYS A 79 -7.67 -3.25 -9.15
N PHE A 80 -7.16 -2.07 -8.77
CA PHE A 80 -5.77 -1.88 -8.36
C PHE A 80 -5.64 -1.12 -7.04
N SER A 81 -4.56 -1.36 -6.30
CA SER A 81 -4.24 -0.63 -5.07
C SER A 81 -2.75 -0.30 -4.99
N ILE A 82 -2.41 0.94 -4.63
CA ILE A 82 -1.03 1.34 -4.36
C ILE A 82 -0.57 0.68 -3.05
N CYS A 83 0.17 -0.41 -3.20
CA CYS A 83 0.56 -1.34 -2.15
C CYS A 83 2.03 -1.15 -1.76
N TYR A 84 2.38 0.06 -1.30
CA TYR A 84 3.75 0.35 -0.87
C TYR A 84 3.98 -0.07 0.57
N GLU A 85 5.14 -0.65 0.84
CA GLU A 85 5.64 -0.84 2.20
C GLU A 85 6.03 0.48 2.85
N ASN A 86 6.37 0.46 4.13
CA ASN A 86 6.87 1.68 4.80
C ASN A 86 8.31 2.01 4.41
N ALA A 87 9.08 1.01 4.00
CA ALA A 87 10.45 1.14 3.53
C ALA A 87 10.69 0.24 2.32
N ARG A 88 11.56 0.69 1.41
CA ARG A 88 12.06 -0.10 0.28
C ARG A 88 13.38 -0.78 0.61
N ASP A 89 13.78 -1.71 -0.26
CA ASP A 89 15.13 -2.29 -0.31
C ASP A 89 15.56 -2.95 1.00
N THR A 90 14.58 -3.43 1.78
CA THR A 90 14.81 -4.26 2.96
C THR A 90 14.42 -5.69 2.58
N PRO A 91 15.40 -6.59 2.35
CA PRO A 91 15.11 -7.96 1.91
C PRO A 91 14.14 -8.67 2.86
N GLY A 92 13.15 -9.36 2.30
CA GLY A 92 12.11 -10.06 3.05
C GLY A 92 11.12 -9.17 3.81
N TYR A 93 11.23 -7.83 3.75
CA TYR A 93 10.26 -6.93 4.37
C TYR A 93 8.97 -6.84 3.56
N ILE A 94 8.13 -7.85 3.74
CA ILE A 94 6.80 -8.00 3.13
C ILE A 94 5.81 -8.08 4.29
N THR A 95 4.80 -7.23 4.28
CA THR A 95 3.80 -7.13 5.36
C THR A 95 2.41 -7.52 4.87
N GLU A 96 1.40 -7.31 5.71
CA GLU A 96 0.00 -7.62 5.42
C GLU A 96 -0.55 -6.92 4.16
N LYS A 97 0.07 -5.82 3.72
CA LYS A 97 -0.50 -4.91 2.70
C LYS A 97 -0.77 -5.62 1.38
N ILE A 98 0.15 -6.47 0.93
CA ILE A 98 -0.01 -7.19 -0.33
C ILE A 98 -1.08 -8.28 -0.21
N PHE A 99 -1.13 -8.95 0.95
CA PHE A 99 -2.14 -9.98 1.23
C PHE A 99 -3.54 -9.38 1.39
N ASP A 100 -3.67 -8.18 1.97
CA ASP A 100 -4.95 -7.46 2.01
C ASP A 100 -5.50 -7.20 0.60
N CYS A 101 -4.63 -6.94 -0.37
CA CYS A 101 -5.03 -6.80 -1.78
C CYS A 101 -5.47 -8.16 -2.34
N PHE A 102 -4.68 -9.21 -2.11
CA PHE A 102 -4.98 -10.56 -2.57
C PHE A 102 -6.34 -11.07 -2.07
N PHE A 103 -6.62 -10.92 -0.77
CA PHE A 103 -7.88 -11.36 -0.17
C PHE A 103 -9.09 -10.51 -0.58
N ALA A 104 -8.87 -9.35 -1.17
CA ALA A 104 -9.90 -8.46 -1.70
C ALA A 104 -10.10 -8.59 -3.22
N GLY A 105 -9.37 -9.50 -3.90
CA GLY A 105 -9.40 -9.58 -5.37
C GLY A 105 -8.86 -8.32 -6.06
N CYS A 106 -8.02 -7.55 -5.37
CA CYS A 106 -7.45 -6.31 -5.84
C CYS A 106 -5.98 -6.55 -6.23
N VAL A 107 -5.58 -6.14 -7.44
CA VAL A 107 -4.22 -6.34 -7.92
C VAL A 107 -3.27 -5.29 -7.31
N PRO A 108 -2.25 -5.68 -6.54
CA PRO A 108 -1.38 -4.72 -5.87
C PRO A 108 -0.36 -4.11 -6.83
N ILE A 109 -0.21 -2.79 -6.78
CA ILE A 109 0.91 -2.04 -7.34
C ILE A 109 1.97 -1.92 -6.23
N TYR A 110 2.91 -2.87 -6.21
CA TYR A 110 3.80 -3.08 -5.08
C TYR A 110 5.10 -2.28 -5.17
N TRP A 111 5.57 -1.78 -4.02
CA TRP A 111 6.94 -1.31 -3.81
C TRP A 111 7.37 -1.57 -2.36
N GLY A 112 8.42 -2.35 -2.14
CA GLY A 112 8.90 -2.70 -0.81
C GLY A 112 10.20 -3.48 -0.85
N ALA A 113 10.19 -4.71 -0.34
CA ALA A 113 11.31 -5.64 -0.43
C ALA A 113 11.84 -5.76 -1.86
N ASN A 114 13.16 -5.61 -2.03
CA ASN A 114 13.78 -5.67 -3.35
C ASN A 114 13.75 -7.08 -3.96
N ASN A 115 13.73 -8.10 -3.11
CA ASN A 115 13.70 -9.52 -3.44
C ASN A 115 12.30 -10.15 -3.29
N ILE A 116 11.22 -9.37 -3.44
CA ILE A 116 9.84 -9.88 -3.29
C ILE A 116 9.56 -11.14 -4.13
N THR A 117 10.19 -11.28 -5.31
CA THR A 117 10.02 -12.43 -6.21
C THR A 117 10.55 -13.75 -5.65
N ASP A 118 11.37 -13.72 -4.59
CA ASP A 118 11.78 -14.92 -3.85
C ASP A 118 10.62 -15.49 -3.01
N HIS A 119 9.57 -14.68 -2.79
CA HIS A 119 8.48 -14.96 -1.85
C HIS A 119 7.10 -14.99 -2.52
N ILE A 120 6.88 -14.12 -3.51
CA ILE A 120 5.61 -13.91 -4.21
C ILE A 120 5.89 -13.87 -5.72
N PRO A 121 5.23 -14.70 -6.55
CA PRO A 121 5.42 -14.68 -8.01
C PRO A 121 5.19 -13.31 -8.63
N LYS A 122 5.96 -12.96 -9.67
CA LYS A 122 5.87 -11.64 -10.35
C LYS A 122 4.49 -11.44 -10.98
N GLU A 123 3.82 -12.51 -11.35
CA GLU A 123 2.49 -12.54 -11.95
C GLU A 123 1.39 -12.22 -10.93
N CYS A 124 1.68 -12.12 -9.63
CA CYS A 124 0.70 -11.75 -8.61
C CYS A 124 0.59 -10.24 -8.37
N PHE A 125 1.49 -9.43 -8.94
CA PHE A 125 1.51 -7.99 -8.65
C PHE A 125 2.11 -7.17 -9.79
N ILE A 126 1.76 -5.89 -9.82
CA ILE A 126 2.39 -4.91 -10.70
C ILE A 126 3.53 -4.27 -9.91
N ASP A 127 4.77 -4.40 -10.39
CA ASP A 127 5.92 -3.84 -9.68
C ASP A 127 6.11 -2.38 -10.05
N LYS A 128 5.96 -1.48 -9.08
CA LYS A 128 6.11 -0.04 -9.33
C LYS A 128 7.49 0.33 -9.90
N ARG A 129 8.51 -0.49 -9.62
CA ARG A 129 9.90 -0.26 -10.07
C ARG A 129 10.08 -0.45 -11.57
N ASP A 130 9.15 -1.14 -12.23
CA ASP A 130 9.18 -1.33 -13.68
C ASP A 130 8.74 -0.06 -14.45
N PHE A 131 8.29 0.98 -13.74
CA PHE A 131 7.81 2.24 -14.30
C PHE A 131 8.66 3.42 -13.83
N GLU A 132 9.19 4.19 -14.79
CA GLU A 132 9.99 5.39 -14.54
C GLU A 132 9.19 6.45 -13.77
N ASP A 133 7.92 6.62 -14.15
CA ASP A 133 7.03 7.64 -13.60
C ASP A 133 5.59 7.15 -13.42
N TYR A 134 4.73 8.00 -12.86
CA TYR A 134 3.31 7.67 -12.72
C TYR A 134 2.54 7.76 -14.04
N LYS A 135 3.07 8.45 -15.05
CA LYS A 135 2.43 8.56 -16.37
C LYS A 135 2.47 7.23 -17.11
N SER A 136 3.65 6.61 -17.16
CA SER A 136 3.87 5.27 -17.72
C SER A 136 3.14 4.19 -16.93
N LEU A 137 3.10 4.29 -15.59
CA LEU A 137 2.26 3.41 -14.77
C LEU A 137 0.78 3.56 -15.14
N TYR A 138 0.27 4.78 -15.21
CA TYR A 138 -1.15 5.02 -15.52
C TYR A 138 -1.53 4.52 -16.92
N ALA A 139 -0.69 4.78 -17.92
CA ALA A 139 -0.90 4.25 -19.27
C ALA A 139 -0.99 2.71 -19.25
N TYR A 140 -0.07 2.04 -18.55
CA TYR A 140 -0.13 0.59 -18.39
C TYR A 140 -1.41 0.08 -17.72
N LEU A 141 -1.86 0.75 -16.65
CA LEU A 141 -3.08 0.34 -15.93
C LEU A 141 -4.35 0.52 -16.77
N THR A 142 -4.39 1.55 -17.61
CA THR A 142 -5.56 1.88 -18.46
C THR A 142 -5.59 1.09 -19.76
N ASP A 143 -4.41 0.73 -20.30
CA ASP A 143 -4.28 -0.13 -21.48
C ASP A 143 -4.34 -1.63 -21.14
N LEU A 144 -4.44 -2.00 -19.86
CA LEU A 144 -4.49 -3.39 -19.43
C LEU A 144 -5.80 -4.05 -19.90
N SER A 145 -5.68 -5.10 -20.72
CA SER A 145 -6.86 -5.89 -21.13
C SER A 145 -7.48 -6.63 -19.95
N ASP A 146 -8.78 -6.92 -20.05
CA ASP A 146 -9.47 -7.72 -19.03
C ASP A 146 -8.86 -9.13 -18.92
N ASP A 147 -8.43 -9.74 -20.03
CA ASP A 147 -7.71 -11.03 -20.00
C ASP A 147 -6.42 -10.94 -19.18
N LYS A 148 -5.63 -9.87 -19.39
CA LYS A 148 -4.38 -9.69 -18.64
C LYS A 148 -4.62 -9.38 -17.17
N TYR A 149 -5.69 -8.66 -16.86
CA TYR A 149 -6.14 -8.45 -15.49
C TYR A 149 -6.54 -9.78 -14.83
N LEU A 150 -7.29 -10.64 -15.52
CA LEU A 150 -7.67 -11.96 -15.01
C LEU A 150 -6.47 -12.86 -14.78
N GLU A 151 -5.43 -12.79 -15.62
CA GLU A 151 -4.17 -13.51 -15.36
C GLU A 151 -3.55 -13.14 -14.00
N TYR A 152 -3.59 -11.86 -13.59
CA TYR A 152 -3.13 -11.45 -12.25
C TYR A 152 -3.99 -12.08 -11.15
N ILE A 153 -5.31 -12.07 -11.32
CA ILE A 153 -6.25 -12.64 -10.34
C ILE A 153 -6.04 -14.16 -10.20
N ASP A 154 -5.92 -14.88 -11.31
CA ASP A 154 -5.66 -16.32 -11.32
C ASP A 154 -4.31 -16.65 -10.67
N ALA A 155 -3.27 -15.86 -10.94
CA ALA A 155 -1.97 -16.02 -10.32
C ALA A 155 -2.03 -15.82 -8.80
N ILE A 156 -2.74 -14.78 -8.34
CA ILE A 156 -2.98 -14.51 -6.91
C ILE A 156 -3.70 -15.69 -6.26
N GLU A 157 -4.79 -16.18 -6.87
CA GLU A 157 -5.54 -17.31 -6.33
C GLU A 157 -4.68 -18.58 -6.23
N ASN A 158 -3.90 -18.87 -7.26
CA ASN A 158 -3.00 -20.02 -7.28
C ASN A 158 -1.92 -19.89 -6.20
N TYR A 159 -1.37 -18.69 -6.02
CA TYR A 159 -0.41 -18.41 -4.96
C TYR A 159 -1.03 -18.61 -3.57
N LEU A 160 -2.23 -18.08 -3.30
CA LEU A 160 -2.92 -18.24 -2.02
C LEU A 160 -3.22 -19.72 -1.67
N LYS A 161 -3.40 -20.57 -2.69
CA LYS A 161 -3.61 -22.04 -2.53
C LYS A 161 -2.29 -22.81 -2.32
N SER A 162 -1.14 -22.18 -2.50
CA SER A 162 0.19 -22.80 -2.40
C SER A 162 0.70 -22.91 -0.95
N LYS A 163 1.73 -23.75 -0.74
CA LYS A 163 2.39 -23.89 0.57
C LYS A 163 3.23 -22.65 0.92
N GLU A 164 3.57 -21.87 -0.08
CA GLU A 164 4.41 -20.68 -0.02
C GLU A 164 3.64 -19.55 0.64
N ALA A 165 2.36 -19.39 0.32
CA ALA A 165 1.47 -18.44 1.00
C ALA A 165 1.28 -18.79 2.47
N TYR A 166 1.29 -20.08 2.85
CA TYR A 166 1.19 -20.49 4.26
C TYR A 166 2.31 -19.90 5.12
N LYS A 167 3.51 -19.65 4.57
CA LYS A 167 4.62 -19.01 5.30
C LYS A 167 4.25 -17.63 5.87
N PHE A 168 3.31 -16.95 5.23
CA PHE A 168 2.80 -15.63 5.61
C PHE A 168 1.48 -15.68 6.40
N SER A 169 1.00 -16.88 6.73
CA SER A 169 -0.19 -17.04 7.57
C SER A 169 0.10 -16.68 9.04
N ALA A 170 -0.94 -16.19 9.73
CA ALA A 170 -0.86 -15.95 11.18
C ALA A 170 -0.55 -17.23 11.97
N GLU A 171 -1.02 -18.38 11.48
CA GLU A 171 -0.74 -19.70 12.05
C GLU A 171 0.75 -20.05 11.96
N ASN A 172 1.36 -19.92 10.77
CA ASN A 172 2.79 -20.18 10.62
C ASN A 172 3.63 -19.22 11.46
N PHE A 173 3.23 -17.95 11.57
CA PHE A 173 3.90 -16.98 12.43
C PHE A 173 3.85 -17.37 13.91
N ALA A 174 2.67 -17.79 14.40
CA ALA A 174 2.50 -18.27 15.78
C ALA A 174 3.33 -19.54 16.03
N ASN A 175 3.28 -20.52 15.12
CA ASN A 175 4.05 -21.75 15.21
C ASN A 175 5.56 -21.50 15.22
N THR A 176 6.04 -20.55 14.40
CA THR A 176 7.46 -20.17 14.36
C THR A 176 7.91 -19.58 15.71
N ILE A 177 7.11 -18.69 16.30
CA ILE A 177 7.42 -18.12 17.62
C ILE A 177 7.45 -19.20 18.70
N VAL A 178 6.46 -20.09 18.71
CA VAL A 178 6.39 -21.19 19.69
C VAL A 178 7.59 -22.13 19.56
N GLN A 179 7.99 -22.45 18.33
CA GLN A 179 9.14 -23.32 18.08
C GLN A 179 10.43 -22.68 18.59
N VAL A 180 10.69 -21.43 18.22
CA VAL A 180 11.91 -20.72 18.65
C VAL A 180 11.99 -20.60 20.17
N ILE A 181 10.87 -20.26 20.84
CA ILE A 181 10.83 -20.20 22.30
C ILE A 181 11.07 -21.58 22.92
N SER A 182 10.52 -22.64 22.34
CA SER A 182 10.71 -24.00 22.85
C SER A 182 12.17 -24.45 22.70
N ASP A 183 12.81 -24.12 21.58
CA ASP A 183 14.21 -24.42 21.31
C ASP A 183 15.16 -23.64 22.25
N ASP A 184 14.81 -22.41 22.66
CA ASP A 184 15.59 -21.62 23.61
C ASP A 184 15.46 -22.11 25.07
N ILE A 185 14.42 -22.90 25.38
CA ILE A 185 14.16 -23.46 26.72
C ILE A 185 14.86 -24.82 26.91
N HIS A 186 15.28 -25.47 25.83
CA HIS A 186 15.97 -26.77 25.84
C HIS A 186 17.49 -26.64 25.69
#